data_AF-A0A7X8ZGP7-F1
#
_entry.id   AF-A0A7X8ZGP7-F1
#
_cell.length_a   1.000
_cell.length_b   1.000
_cell.length_c   1.000
_cell.angle_alpha   90.00
_cell.angle_beta   90.00
_cell.angle_gamma   90.00
#
_symmetry.space_group_name_H-M   'P 1'
#
loop_
_entity.id
_entity.type
_entity.pdbx_description
1 polymer ?
#
loop_
_entity_poly.entity_id
_entity_poly.type
_entity_poly.pdbx_seq_one_letter_code
_entity_poly.pdbx_strand_id
1 'polypeptide(L)'
;MTNIVPAVIKNLERLDLDIALEKLFIKRNALIKNRKTDYLASYAPRPQDYVEDDPLIGELDHDWYAQIQEENAAVDRELLKALGALPAADTRGAPPLGKEQVWVWGGPTPSWGGSMADDTLLRGAAYFNAENAVYVYGPTTDKMMRLHAGFKKLVCQINSNCRSPGALANSEEENAELLSRLSLQYPNIVGAMCDDYSTSFTNLLLPERFEKMYRALKKHNEALRLYGV
;
A
#
# COMPACT_ATOMS: atom_id res chain seq x y z
N MET A 1 -15.23 -26.77 41.18
CA MET A 1 -13.90 -26.14 41.04
C MET A 1 -13.77 -25.67 39.61
N THR A 2 -13.62 -24.37 39.47
CA THR A 2 -13.80 -23.57 38.26
C THR A 2 -12.62 -23.73 37.30
N ASN A 3 -12.94 -23.85 36.00
CA ASN A 3 -12.03 -23.85 34.86
C ASN A 3 -11.33 -22.48 34.69
N ILE A 4 -10.41 -22.14 35.59
CA ILE A 4 -9.66 -20.86 35.55
C ILE A 4 -8.37 -21.00 34.70
N VAL A 5 -7.89 -22.22 34.47
CA VAL A 5 -6.56 -22.46 33.88
C VAL A 5 -6.48 -22.14 32.37
N PRO A 6 -7.48 -22.42 31.51
CA PRO A 6 -7.33 -22.12 30.06
C PRO A 6 -7.39 -20.62 29.72
N ALA A 7 -8.12 -19.82 30.49
CA ALA A 7 -8.28 -18.39 30.23
C ALA A 7 -7.10 -17.56 30.73
N VAL A 8 -6.47 -17.96 31.84
CA VAL A 8 -5.28 -17.28 32.39
C VAL A 8 -4.06 -17.55 31.53
N ILE A 9 -3.87 -18.77 31.01
CA ILE A 9 -2.77 -19.09 30.08
C ILE A 9 -2.90 -18.29 28.78
N LYS A 10 -4.12 -18.18 28.22
CA LYS A 10 -4.38 -17.41 27.01
C LYS A 10 -4.19 -15.89 27.18
N ASN A 11 -4.33 -15.37 28.40
CA ASN A 11 -4.10 -13.96 28.72
C ASN A 11 -2.62 -13.65 29.03
N LEU A 12 -1.86 -14.61 29.56
CA LEU A 12 -0.43 -14.44 29.83
C LEU A 12 0.39 -14.41 28.52
N GLU A 13 0.05 -15.25 27.53
CA GLU A 13 0.69 -15.21 26.21
C GLU A 13 0.46 -13.89 25.46
N ARG A 14 -0.68 -13.23 25.71
CA ARG A 14 -0.97 -11.91 25.16
C ARG A 14 -0.17 -10.80 25.84
N LEU A 15 0.04 -10.93 27.16
CA LEU A 15 0.79 -9.94 27.94
C LEU A 15 2.27 -9.87 27.53
N ASP A 16 2.92 -11.00 27.25
CA ASP A 16 4.33 -11.02 26.84
C ASP A 16 4.52 -10.37 25.45
N LEU A 17 3.60 -10.62 24.52
CA LEU A 17 3.58 -9.95 23.21
C LEU A 17 3.33 -8.44 23.36
N ASP A 18 2.37 -8.04 24.19
CA ASP A 18 2.06 -6.62 24.45
C ASP A 18 3.28 -5.89 25.05
N ILE A 19 3.98 -6.51 26.00
CA ILE A 19 5.22 -5.97 26.60
C ILE A 19 6.34 -5.85 25.55
N ALA A 20 6.53 -6.86 24.70
CA ALA A 20 7.53 -6.81 23.64
C ALA A 20 7.24 -5.70 22.62
N LEU A 21 5.97 -5.55 22.22
CA LEU A 21 5.51 -4.47 21.35
C LEU A 21 5.70 -3.10 21.98
N GLU A 22 5.38 -2.94 23.26
CA GLU A 22 5.56 -1.67 23.97
C GLU A 22 7.04 -1.25 24.02
N LYS A 23 7.95 -2.20 24.31
CA LYS A 23 9.40 -1.94 24.26
C LYS A 23 9.86 -1.52 22.87
N LEU A 24 9.41 -2.21 21.83
CA LEU A 24 9.70 -1.85 20.44
C LEU A 24 9.19 -0.44 20.11
N PHE A 25 7.96 -0.09 20.51
CA PHE A 25 7.40 1.23 20.26
C PHE A 25 8.11 2.35 21.02
N ILE A 26 8.52 2.11 22.27
CA ILE A 26 9.35 3.05 23.05
C ILE A 26 10.67 3.30 22.32
N LYS A 27 11.37 2.24 21.90
CA LYS A 27 12.63 2.34 21.15
C LYS A 27 12.44 3.08 19.83
N ARG A 28 11.42 2.70 19.05
CA ARG A 28 11.01 3.37 17.80
C ARG A 28 10.81 4.86 18.00
N ASN A 29 10.02 5.25 18.99
CA ASN A 29 9.70 6.66 19.26
C ASN A 29 10.93 7.46 19.71
N ALA A 30 11.91 6.82 20.35
CA ALA A 30 13.18 7.46 20.69
C ALA A 30 14.06 7.68 19.45
N LEU A 31 14.12 6.70 18.54
CA LEU A 31 14.94 6.77 17.32
C LEU A 31 14.41 7.80 16.30
N ILE A 32 13.08 7.85 16.09
CA ILE A 32 12.47 8.74 15.09
C ILE A 32 12.80 10.22 15.36
N LYS A 33 12.90 10.63 16.63
CA LYS A 33 13.13 12.03 17.02
C LYS A 33 14.41 12.64 16.45
N ASN A 34 15.43 11.82 16.18
CA ASN A 34 16.75 12.28 15.76
C ASN A 34 17.11 11.84 14.34
N ARG A 35 16.13 11.32 13.59
CA ARG A 35 16.37 10.73 12.28
C ARG A 35 16.18 11.76 11.16
N LYS A 36 17.08 11.71 10.17
CA LYS A 36 17.08 12.64 9.02
C LYS A 36 16.26 12.10 7.84
N THR A 37 16.35 10.80 7.61
CA THR A 37 15.62 10.02 6.62
C THR A 37 14.19 9.77 7.06
N ASP A 38 13.26 9.65 6.10
CA ASP A 38 11.89 9.23 6.41
C ASP A 38 11.92 7.83 7.03
N TYR A 39 11.32 7.67 8.22
CA TYR A 39 11.27 6.37 8.89
C TYR A 39 10.50 5.33 8.06
N LEU A 40 9.62 5.79 7.16
CA LEU A 40 8.88 4.97 6.21
C LEU A 40 9.78 4.39 5.10
N ALA A 41 10.98 4.94 4.90
CA ALA A 41 12.00 4.39 4.00
C ALA A 41 12.98 3.43 4.70
N SER A 42 12.63 2.96 5.90
CA SER A 42 13.38 1.87 6.55
C SER A 42 13.19 0.56 5.78
N TYR A 43 14.27 -0.20 5.62
CA TYR A 43 14.21 -1.46 4.88
C TYR A 43 14.80 -2.62 5.69
N ALA A 44 14.29 -3.82 5.43
CA ALA A 44 14.84 -5.06 5.97
C ALA A 44 16.12 -5.43 5.21
N PRO A 45 17.07 -6.15 5.85
CA PRO A 45 18.31 -6.57 5.17
C PRO A 45 18.01 -7.25 3.84
N ARG A 46 18.70 -6.80 2.79
CA ARG A 46 18.59 -7.38 1.45
C ARG A 46 19.43 -8.67 1.37
N PRO A 47 19.08 -9.62 0.49
CA PRO A 47 19.94 -10.77 0.18
C PRO A 47 21.36 -10.32 -0.15
N GLN A 48 22.37 -11.15 0.18
CA GLN A 48 23.78 -10.77 0.03
C GLN A 48 24.19 -10.52 -1.44
N ASP A 49 23.49 -11.14 -2.38
CA ASP A 49 23.68 -11.04 -3.82
C ASP A 49 22.76 -10.01 -4.49
N TYR A 50 21.95 -9.29 -3.71
CA TYR A 50 21.07 -8.26 -4.24
C TYR A 50 21.87 -7.05 -4.73
N VAL A 51 21.60 -6.61 -5.96
CA VAL A 51 22.11 -5.38 -6.55
C VAL A 51 20.94 -4.46 -6.82
N GLU A 52 20.99 -3.26 -6.25
CA GLU A 52 20.05 -2.19 -6.62
C GLU A 52 20.42 -1.68 -8.01
N ASP A 53 19.58 -1.94 -9.00
CA ASP A 53 19.79 -1.49 -10.38
C ASP A 53 18.89 -0.31 -10.77
N ASP A 54 18.02 0.15 -9.86
CA ASP A 54 17.15 1.29 -10.09
C ASP A 54 17.75 2.58 -9.49
N PRO A 55 18.30 3.50 -10.32
CA PRO A 55 18.88 4.74 -9.84
C PRO A 55 17.82 5.73 -9.31
N LEU A 56 16.53 5.44 -9.48
CA LEU A 56 15.41 6.27 -9.07
C LEU A 56 14.76 5.78 -7.77
N ILE A 57 15.35 4.79 -7.09
CA ILE A 57 14.92 4.41 -5.74
C ILE A 57 15.17 5.56 -4.75
N GLY A 58 14.19 5.77 -3.86
CA GLY A 58 14.28 6.75 -2.79
C GLY A 58 15.42 6.44 -1.81
N GLU A 59 15.84 7.46 -1.07
CA GLU A 59 16.85 7.28 -0.02
C GLU A 59 16.35 6.29 1.04
N LEU A 60 17.15 5.27 1.33
CA LEU A 60 16.81 4.21 2.28
C LEU A 60 17.49 4.42 3.62
N ASP A 61 16.79 4.02 4.68
CA ASP A 61 17.37 3.99 6.01
C ASP A 61 17.99 2.63 6.33
N HIS A 62 19.31 2.56 6.23
CA HIS A 62 20.12 1.36 6.45
C HIS A 62 20.35 1.01 7.92
N ASP A 63 20.18 1.98 8.83
CA ASP A 63 20.54 1.80 10.23
C ASP A 63 19.37 1.28 11.07
N TRP A 64 18.13 1.52 10.62
CA TRP A 64 16.92 1.24 11.41
C TRP A 64 16.87 -0.19 11.92
N TYR A 65 17.00 -1.13 11.00
CA TYR A 65 16.80 -2.54 11.30
C TYR A 65 17.82 -3.04 12.32
N ALA A 66 19.08 -2.62 12.19
CA ALA A 66 20.13 -2.93 13.15
C ALA A 66 19.85 -2.32 14.55
N GLN A 67 19.32 -1.09 14.59
CA GLN A 67 19.06 -0.37 15.85
C GLN A 67 17.89 -0.94 16.67
N ILE A 68 16.95 -1.64 16.03
CA ILE A 68 15.79 -2.27 16.68
C ILE A 68 15.90 -3.80 16.75
N GLN A 69 17.03 -4.39 16.36
CA GLN A 69 17.15 -5.84 16.18
C GLN A 69 16.79 -6.64 17.44
N GLU A 70 17.19 -6.16 18.61
CA GLU A 70 16.89 -6.83 19.89
C GLU A 70 15.38 -6.80 20.19
N GLU A 71 14.76 -5.61 20.12
CA GLU A 71 13.34 -5.45 20.36
C GLU A 71 12.50 -6.20 19.32
N ASN A 72 12.93 -6.18 18.06
CA ASN A 72 12.28 -6.90 16.97
C ASN A 72 12.37 -8.42 17.17
N ALA A 73 13.54 -8.94 17.57
CA ALA A 73 13.71 -10.36 17.89
C ALA A 73 12.90 -10.80 19.12
N ALA A 74 12.64 -9.91 20.07
CA ALA A 74 11.74 -10.17 21.19
C ALA A 74 10.28 -10.31 20.71
N VAL A 75 9.81 -9.42 19.84
CA VAL A 75 8.47 -9.50 19.24
C VAL A 75 8.33 -10.75 18.38
N ASP A 76 9.29 -11.03 17.50
CA ASP A 76 9.28 -12.22 16.62
C ASP A 76 9.17 -13.51 17.42
N ARG A 77 9.87 -13.62 18.55
CA ARG A 77 9.81 -14.79 19.43
C ARG A 77 8.40 -15.04 19.97
N GLU A 78 7.71 -14.00 20.42
CA GLU A 78 6.35 -14.11 20.96
C GLU A 78 5.32 -14.35 19.84
N LEU A 79 5.48 -13.72 18.68
CA LEU A 79 4.67 -14.00 17.50
C LEU A 79 4.80 -15.45 17.04
N LEU A 80 6.02 -16.00 17.00
CA LEU A 80 6.26 -17.39 16.60
C LEU A 80 5.63 -18.40 17.57
N LYS A 81 5.59 -18.11 18.88
CA LYS A 81 4.84 -18.93 19.85
C LYS A 81 3.35 -18.95 19.53
N ALA A 82 2.77 -17.76 19.29
CA ALA A 82 1.36 -17.63 18.98
C ALA A 82 1.00 -18.29 17.64
N LEU A 83 1.83 -18.11 16.61
CA LEU A 83 1.64 -18.73 15.29
C LEU A 83 1.83 -20.24 15.33
N GLY A 84 2.80 -20.75 16.10
CA GLY A 84 3.04 -22.18 16.26
C GLY A 84 1.89 -22.93 16.93
N ALA A 85 1.02 -22.23 17.67
CA ALA A 85 -0.20 -22.78 18.24
C ALA A 85 -1.36 -22.84 17.24
N LEU A 86 -1.26 -22.20 16.08
CA LEU A 86 -2.29 -22.22 15.05
C LEU A 86 -2.14 -23.47 14.17
N PRO A 87 -3.25 -24.10 13.75
CA PRO A 87 -3.18 -25.15 12.74
C PRO A 87 -2.60 -24.57 11.44
N ALA A 88 -1.79 -25.37 10.74
CA ALA A 88 -1.33 -25.01 9.41
C ALA A 88 -2.55 -24.70 8.52
N ALA A 89 -2.44 -23.65 7.70
CA ALA A 89 -3.49 -23.34 6.73
C ALA A 89 -3.67 -24.53 5.78
N ASP A 90 -4.89 -25.06 5.69
CA ASP A 90 -5.19 -26.11 4.73
C ASP A 90 -5.34 -25.50 3.34
N THR A 91 -4.26 -25.54 2.57
CA THR A 91 -4.22 -25.05 1.19
C THR A 91 -4.55 -26.14 0.17
N ARG A 92 -4.86 -27.37 0.61
CA ARG A 92 -5.20 -28.50 -0.27
C ARG A 92 -6.58 -28.24 -0.89
N GLY A 93 -6.56 -27.66 -2.09
CA GLY A 93 -7.77 -27.24 -2.81
C GLY A 93 -7.93 -25.73 -2.94
N ALA A 94 -6.96 -24.94 -2.49
CA ALA A 94 -6.91 -23.53 -2.84
C ALA A 94 -6.85 -23.41 -4.38
N PRO A 95 -7.81 -22.71 -5.02
CA PRO A 95 -7.79 -22.55 -6.47
C PRO A 95 -6.54 -21.75 -6.87
N PRO A 96 -5.90 -22.07 -7.99
CA PRO A 96 -4.85 -21.21 -8.52
C PRO A 96 -5.43 -19.83 -8.84
N LEU A 97 -4.70 -18.78 -8.49
CA LEU A 97 -5.07 -17.42 -8.88
C LEU A 97 -4.68 -17.22 -10.35
N GLY A 98 -5.67 -16.95 -11.19
CA GLY A 98 -5.46 -16.54 -12.56
C GLY A 98 -4.86 -15.13 -12.63
N LYS A 99 -4.12 -14.83 -13.70
CA LYS A 99 -3.52 -13.51 -13.98
C LYS A 99 -4.55 -12.36 -13.99
N GLU A 100 -5.81 -12.68 -14.29
CA GLU A 100 -6.95 -11.76 -14.30
C GLU A 100 -7.58 -11.55 -12.91
N GLN A 101 -7.22 -12.38 -11.93
CA GLN A 101 -7.66 -12.26 -10.54
C GLN A 101 -6.64 -11.49 -9.69
N VAL A 102 -5.38 -11.45 -10.14
CA VAL A 102 -4.32 -10.66 -9.51
C VAL A 102 -4.41 -9.21 -9.97
N TRP A 103 -4.31 -8.30 -9.01
CA TRP A 103 -4.16 -6.86 -9.24
C TRP A 103 -2.90 -6.39 -8.54
N VAL A 104 -2.06 -5.65 -9.26
CA VAL A 104 -0.90 -5.00 -8.64
C VAL A 104 -1.22 -3.54 -8.38
N TRP A 105 -1.01 -3.12 -7.14
CA TRP A 105 -1.19 -1.75 -6.69
C TRP A 105 0.17 -1.08 -6.58
N GLY A 106 0.38 0.03 -7.27
CA GLY A 106 1.65 0.74 -7.19
C GLY A 106 1.79 1.95 -8.08
N GLY A 107 2.95 2.57 -7.99
CA GLY A 107 3.35 3.78 -8.71
C GLY A 107 4.54 4.41 -8.00
N PRO A 108 4.83 5.71 -8.25
CA PRO A 108 5.97 6.38 -7.64
C PRO A 108 5.83 6.53 -6.12
N THR A 109 6.70 5.86 -5.35
CA THR A 109 6.60 5.74 -3.88
C THR A 109 7.90 6.01 -3.12
N PRO A 110 8.61 7.13 -3.38
CA PRO A 110 9.95 7.37 -2.84
C PRO A 110 9.99 7.47 -1.32
N SER A 111 8.94 7.99 -0.69
CA SER A 111 8.84 8.12 0.77
C SER A 111 8.78 6.77 1.50
N TRP A 112 8.50 5.68 0.78
CA TRP A 112 8.45 4.31 1.31
C TRP A 112 9.61 3.45 0.80
N GLY A 113 10.70 4.08 0.36
CA GLY A 113 11.84 3.38 -0.24
C GLY A 113 11.54 2.77 -1.63
N GLY A 114 10.46 3.19 -2.26
CA GLY A 114 10.08 2.77 -3.61
C GLY A 114 10.76 3.59 -4.70
N SER A 115 10.56 3.18 -5.94
CA SER A 115 11.13 3.83 -7.12
C SER A 115 10.27 4.98 -7.64
N MET A 116 10.92 5.98 -8.22
CA MET A 116 10.29 7.02 -9.05
C MET A 116 10.23 6.66 -10.54
N ALA A 117 10.70 5.48 -10.95
CA ALA A 117 10.67 5.07 -12.35
C ALA A 117 9.22 4.91 -12.85
N ASP A 118 8.95 5.44 -14.04
CA ASP A 118 7.61 5.42 -14.66
C ASP A 118 7.07 3.99 -14.85
N ASP A 119 7.95 3.02 -15.05
CA ASP A 119 7.62 1.63 -15.36
C ASP A 119 7.54 0.71 -14.12
N THR A 120 7.67 1.26 -12.91
CA THR A 120 7.70 0.47 -11.66
C THR A 120 6.48 -0.45 -11.53
N LEU A 121 5.30 0.05 -11.87
CA LEU A 121 4.07 -0.74 -11.84
C LEU A 121 4.06 -1.85 -12.90
N LEU A 122 4.66 -1.61 -14.07
CA LEU A 122 4.78 -2.62 -15.14
C LEU A 122 5.73 -3.75 -14.70
N ARG A 123 6.88 -3.40 -14.09
CA ARG A 123 7.84 -4.38 -13.54
C ARG A 123 7.19 -5.22 -12.43
N GLY A 124 6.45 -4.59 -11.52
CA GLY A 124 5.69 -5.29 -10.48
C GLY A 124 4.63 -6.23 -11.05
N ALA A 125 3.85 -5.77 -12.04
CA ALA A 125 2.86 -6.62 -12.70
C ALA A 125 3.47 -7.80 -13.45
N ALA A 126 4.62 -7.61 -14.11
CA ALA A 126 5.34 -8.70 -14.76
C ALA A 126 5.81 -9.75 -13.76
N TYR A 127 6.35 -9.32 -12.61
CA TYR A 127 6.78 -10.22 -11.54
C TYR A 127 5.63 -11.09 -11.00
N PHE A 128 4.46 -10.51 -10.74
CA PHE A 128 3.27 -11.23 -10.26
C PHE A 128 2.43 -11.87 -11.38
N ASN A 129 2.86 -11.76 -12.63
CA ASN A 129 2.11 -12.18 -13.81
C ASN A 129 0.66 -11.66 -13.81
N ALA A 130 0.47 -10.39 -13.48
CA ALA A 130 -0.84 -9.75 -13.34
C ALA A 130 -1.25 -9.00 -14.62
N GLU A 131 -2.52 -9.10 -15.02
CA GLU A 131 -3.07 -8.35 -16.15
C GLU A 131 -3.78 -7.05 -15.75
N ASN A 132 -4.06 -6.87 -14.46
CA ASN A 132 -4.78 -5.70 -13.97
C ASN A 132 -3.93 -4.93 -12.96
N ALA A 133 -4.12 -3.63 -12.92
CA ALA A 133 -3.35 -2.77 -12.05
C ALA A 133 -4.17 -1.64 -11.44
N VAL A 134 -3.72 -1.17 -10.28
CA VAL A 134 -4.16 0.05 -9.63
C VAL A 134 -2.98 1.02 -9.62
N TYR A 135 -3.08 2.07 -10.42
CA TYR A 135 -2.03 3.08 -10.56
C TYR A 135 -2.26 4.22 -9.57
N VAL A 136 -1.27 4.46 -8.72
CA VAL A 136 -1.36 5.37 -7.58
C VAL A 136 -0.14 6.25 -7.43
N TYR A 137 -0.29 7.35 -6.68
CA TYR A 137 0.76 8.28 -6.28
C TYR A 137 1.54 8.96 -7.42
N GLY A 138 1.15 8.74 -8.68
CA GLY A 138 1.79 9.34 -9.85
C GLY A 138 0.87 10.27 -10.65
N PRO A 139 1.40 10.91 -11.71
CA PRO A 139 0.62 11.80 -12.57
C PRO A 139 -0.41 11.05 -13.42
N THR A 140 -1.62 11.59 -13.55
CA THR A 140 -2.62 11.17 -14.55
C THR A 140 -2.46 11.99 -15.83
N THR A 141 -1.46 11.63 -16.64
CA THR A 141 -1.13 12.30 -17.92
C THR A 141 -1.22 11.32 -19.09
N ASP A 142 -1.28 11.84 -20.33
CA ASP A 142 -1.26 11.02 -21.55
C ASP A 142 -0.07 10.05 -21.58
N LYS A 143 1.13 10.55 -21.22
CA LYS A 143 2.35 9.74 -21.14
C LYS A 143 2.14 8.51 -20.23
N MET A 144 1.62 8.73 -19.03
CA MET A 144 1.43 7.64 -18.06
C MET A 144 0.30 6.72 -18.46
N MET A 145 -0.83 7.23 -18.92
CA MET A 145 -1.94 6.38 -19.38
C MET A 145 -1.55 5.52 -20.59
N ARG A 146 -0.74 6.07 -21.50
CA ARG A 146 -0.16 5.33 -22.63
C ARG A 146 0.78 4.22 -22.16
N LEU A 147 1.66 4.50 -21.20
CA LEU A 147 2.56 3.50 -20.64
C LEU A 147 1.78 2.33 -20.01
N HIS A 148 0.64 2.63 -19.39
CA HIS A 148 -0.21 1.64 -18.71
C HIS A 148 -1.31 1.05 -19.61
N ALA A 149 -1.36 1.40 -20.90
CA ALA A 149 -2.41 0.95 -21.82
C ALA A 149 -2.41 -0.57 -22.06
N GLY A 150 -1.28 -1.25 -21.79
CA GLY A 150 -1.16 -2.70 -21.92
C GLY A 150 -1.89 -3.52 -20.84
N PHE A 151 -2.30 -2.89 -19.73
CA PHE A 151 -3.12 -3.56 -18.72
C PHE A 151 -4.52 -3.85 -19.26
N LYS A 152 -5.08 -5.00 -18.91
CA LYS A 152 -6.47 -5.37 -19.24
C LYS A 152 -7.48 -4.49 -18.52
N LYS A 153 -7.18 -4.16 -17.26
CA LYS A 153 -7.95 -3.20 -16.46
C LYS A 153 -6.99 -2.34 -15.65
N LEU A 154 -7.26 -1.04 -15.67
CA LEU A 154 -6.54 -0.04 -14.92
C LEU A 154 -7.54 0.75 -14.06
N VAL A 155 -7.26 0.84 -12.77
CA VAL A 155 -7.92 1.79 -11.86
C VAL A 155 -6.88 2.83 -11.48
N CYS A 156 -7.23 4.12 -11.53
CA CYS A 156 -6.31 5.20 -11.18
C CYS A 156 -6.74 5.90 -9.90
N GLN A 157 -5.78 6.26 -9.05
CA GLN A 157 -6.03 7.12 -7.90
C GLN A 157 -6.47 8.52 -8.34
N ILE A 158 -7.36 9.14 -7.57
CA ILE A 158 -7.81 10.53 -7.79
C ILE A 158 -7.54 11.46 -6.60
N ASN A 159 -6.93 10.95 -5.53
CA ASN A 159 -6.62 11.74 -4.34
C ASN A 159 -5.72 12.93 -4.62
N SER A 160 -5.99 14.02 -3.92
CA SER A 160 -5.16 15.23 -3.91
C SER A 160 -3.97 15.15 -2.93
N ASN A 161 -3.97 14.17 -2.01
CA ASN A 161 -2.99 14.06 -0.91
C ASN A 161 -1.73 13.26 -1.26
N CYS A 162 -1.42 13.09 -2.55
CA CYS A 162 -0.23 12.36 -3.00
C CYS A 162 1.03 13.21 -2.82
N ARG A 163 2.07 12.65 -2.19
CA ARG A 163 3.30 13.38 -1.84
C ARG A 163 4.42 13.27 -2.88
N SER A 164 4.26 12.39 -3.88
CA SER A 164 5.29 12.15 -4.88
C SER A 164 5.39 13.31 -5.88
N PRO A 165 6.60 13.67 -6.33
CA PRO A 165 6.80 14.70 -7.34
C PRO A 165 5.96 14.45 -8.60
N GLY A 166 5.20 15.45 -9.04
CA GLY A 166 4.36 15.37 -10.24
C GLY A 166 3.04 14.61 -10.05
N ALA A 167 2.71 14.17 -8.84
CA ALA A 167 1.40 13.60 -8.55
C ALA A 167 0.27 14.63 -8.72
N LEU A 168 -0.97 14.15 -8.69
CA LEU A 168 -2.16 14.99 -8.81
C LEU A 168 -2.24 16.01 -7.67
N ALA A 169 -2.32 17.29 -8.04
CA ALA A 169 -2.43 18.40 -7.10
C ALA A 169 -3.80 19.11 -7.13
N ASN A 170 -4.68 18.73 -8.06
CA ASN A 170 -6.05 19.27 -8.12
C ASN A 170 -6.95 18.59 -7.10
N SER A 171 -8.17 19.09 -6.93
CA SER A 171 -9.18 18.43 -6.11
C SER A 171 -9.54 17.03 -6.66
N GLU A 172 -10.07 16.16 -5.79
CA GLU A 172 -10.51 14.83 -6.22
C GLU A 172 -11.60 14.88 -7.31
N GLU A 173 -12.45 15.90 -7.29
CA GLU A 173 -13.48 16.14 -8.31
C GLU A 173 -12.85 16.44 -9.68
N GLU A 174 -11.88 17.36 -9.73
CA GLU A 174 -11.17 17.71 -10.96
C GLU A 174 -10.36 16.51 -11.50
N ASN A 175 -9.74 15.75 -10.60
CA ASN A 175 -8.98 14.55 -10.96
C ASN A 175 -9.91 13.44 -11.49
N ALA A 176 -11.11 13.29 -10.92
CA ALA A 176 -12.12 12.35 -11.40
C ALA A 176 -12.63 12.71 -12.80
N GLU A 177 -12.92 14.00 -13.06
CA GLU A 177 -13.31 14.45 -14.40
C GLU A 177 -12.18 14.28 -15.42
N LEU A 178 -10.93 14.59 -15.04
CA LEU A 178 -9.76 14.38 -15.88
C LEU A 178 -9.65 12.91 -16.31
N LEU A 179 -9.76 11.99 -15.36
CA LEU A 179 -9.72 10.55 -15.64
C LEU A 179 -10.91 10.11 -16.50
N SER A 180 -12.11 10.65 -16.23
CA SER A 180 -13.31 10.41 -17.03
C SER A 180 -13.06 10.69 -18.51
N ARG A 181 -12.46 11.85 -18.82
CA ARG A 181 -12.12 12.23 -20.19
C ARG A 181 -11.04 11.34 -20.79
N LEU A 182 -10.00 10.99 -20.04
CA LEU A 182 -8.91 10.14 -20.52
C LEU A 182 -9.37 8.70 -20.83
N SER A 183 -10.38 8.20 -20.11
CA SER A 183 -10.94 6.87 -20.37
C SER A 183 -11.53 6.69 -21.78
N LEU A 184 -11.88 7.79 -22.46
CA LEU A 184 -12.33 7.75 -23.85
C LEU A 184 -11.19 7.41 -24.84
N GLN A 185 -9.94 7.70 -24.46
CA GLN A 185 -8.75 7.40 -25.25
C GLN A 185 -8.07 6.11 -24.79
N TYR A 186 -8.17 5.79 -23.50
CA TYR A 186 -7.57 4.64 -22.85
C TYR A 186 -8.67 3.71 -22.31
N PRO A 187 -9.23 2.83 -23.15
CA PRO A 187 -10.42 2.03 -22.82
C PRO A 187 -10.16 0.98 -21.73
N ASN A 188 -8.91 0.71 -21.39
CA ASN A 188 -8.55 -0.15 -20.28
C ASN A 188 -8.73 0.54 -18.91
N ILE A 189 -8.92 1.85 -18.86
CA ILE A 189 -9.31 2.56 -17.63
C ILE A 189 -10.75 2.18 -17.30
N VAL A 190 -10.93 1.45 -16.20
CA VAL A 190 -12.24 0.95 -15.76
C VAL A 190 -12.79 1.67 -14.52
N GLY A 191 -11.98 2.50 -13.88
CA GLY A 191 -12.42 3.23 -12.71
C GLY A 191 -11.39 4.14 -12.07
N ALA A 192 -11.86 4.84 -11.03
CA ALA A 192 -11.07 5.66 -10.13
C ALA A 192 -11.07 5.06 -8.72
N MET A 193 -10.00 5.31 -7.97
CA MET A 193 -9.88 4.95 -6.56
C MET A 193 -9.59 6.18 -5.70
N CYS A 194 -10.28 6.28 -4.57
CA CYS A 194 -9.96 7.20 -3.50
C CYS A 194 -9.29 6.40 -2.36
N ASP A 195 -7.97 6.50 -2.29
CA ASP A 195 -7.12 5.88 -1.28
C ASP A 195 -7.15 6.68 0.03
N ASP A 196 -7.07 6.02 1.19
CA ASP A 196 -6.93 6.69 2.49
C ASP A 196 -7.95 7.82 2.77
N TYR A 197 -9.18 7.71 2.27
CA TYR A 197 -10.14 8.83 2.26
C TYR A 197 -10.55 9.29 3.67
N SER A 198 -10.46 8.40 4.67
CA SER A 198 -10.78 8.69 6.07
C SER A 198 -9.59 9.20 6.91
N THR A 199 -8.38 9.29 6.34
CA THR A 199 -7.16 9.55 7.13
C THR A 199 -6.94 11.02 7.49
N SER A 200 -7.61 11.96 6.82
CA SER A 200 -7.71 13.34 7.30
C SER A 200 -8.67 13.35 8.49
N PHE A 201 -8.12 13.56 9.70
CA PHE A 201 -8.65 13.54 11.08
C PHE A 201 -10.10 14.00 11.38
N THR A 202 -10.88 14.39 10.39
CA THR A 202 -12.34 14.45 10.46
C THR A 202 -12.90 13.06 10.18
N ASN A 203 -13.31 12.32 11.21
CA ASN A 203 -14.07 11.05 11.10
C ASN A 203 -15.46 11.22 10.42
N LEU A 204 -15.67 12.28 9.66
CA LEU A 204 -16.92 12.65 9.03
C LEU A 204 -16.82 12.44 7.51
N LEU A 205 -17.32 11.28 7.08
CA LEU A 205 -17.56 10.99 5.67
C LEU A 205 -18.83 11.72 5.24
N LEU A 206 -18.68 12.83 4.52
CA LEU A 206 -19.81 13.57 3.95
C LEU A 206 -20.24 12.96 2.62
N PRO A 207 -21.49 12.49 2.47
CA PRO A 207 -22.00 11.91 1.22
C PRO A 207 -21.87 12.84 0.01
N GLU A 208 -21.99 14.15 0.23
CA GLU A 208 -21.95 15.17 -0.83
C GLU A 208 -20.59 15.23 -1.51
N ARG A 209 -19.50 14.94 -0.78
CA ARG A 209 -18.16 14.85 -1.37
C ARG A 209 -18.04 13.65 -2.30
N PHE A 210 -18.60 12.50 -1.92
CA PHE A 210 -18.65 11.31 -2.79
C PHE A 210 -19.51 11.54 -4.01
N GLU A 211 -20.66 12.20 -3.83
CA GLU A 211 -21.57 12.50 -4.93
C GLU A 211 -20.90 13.37 -6.00
N LYS A 212 -20.16 14.40 -5.59
CA LYS A 212 -19.40 15.25 -6.52
C LYS A 212 -18.35 14.46 -7.31
N MET A 213 -17.50 13.68 -6.62
CA MET A 213 -16.50 12.83 -7.27
C MET A 213 -17.14 11.81 -8.21
N TYR A 214 -18.24 11.18 -7.79
CA TYR A 214 -18.97 10.20 -8.59
C TYR A 214 -19.54 10.84 -9.86
N ARG A 215 -20.21 11.99 -9.74
CA ARG A 215 -20.76 12.74 -10.89
C ARG A 215 -19.65 13.19 -11.84
N ALA A 216 -18.53 13.70 -11.32
CA ALA A 216 -17.37 14.09 -12.12
C ALA A 216 -16.75 12.90 -12.86
N LEU A 217 -16.58 11.75 -12.19
CA LEU A 217 -16.06 10.53 -12.80
C LEU A 217 -16.95 10.02 -13.94
N LYS A 218 -18.28 10.15 -13.79
CA LYS A 218 -19.25 9.68 -14.79
C LYS A 218 -19.45 10.65 -15.96
N LYS A 219 -18.97 11.89 -15.86
CA LYS A 219 -19.28 13.00 -16.77
C LYS A 219 -19.03 12.71 -18.24
N HIS A 220 -17.93 12.01 -18.55
CA HIS A 220 -17.56 11.66 -19.94
C HIS A 220 -17.71 10.17 -20.23
N ASN A 221 -17.67 9.31 -19.20
CA ASN A 221 -17.81 7.87 -19.33
C ASN A 221 -18.61 7.28 -18.16
N GLU A 222 -19.88 6.97 -18.41
CA GLU A 222 -20.79 6.44 -17.39
C GLU A 222 -20.45 5.00 -16.94
N ALA A 223 -19.58 4.27 -17.66
CA ALA A 223 -19.20 2.91 -17.29
C ALA A 223 -18.16 2.85 -16.16
N LEU A 224 -17.42 3.95 -15.91
CA LEU A 224 -16.34 3.98 -14.92
C LEU A 224 -16.85 3.73 -13.50
N ARG A 225 -16.10 2.95 -12.71
CA ARG A 225 -16.45 2.66 -11.31
C ARG A 225 -15.64 3.52 -10.36
N LEU A 226 -16.26 3.98 -9.28
CA LEU A 226 -15.57 4.67 -8.18
C LEU A 226 -15.37 3.67 -7.04
N TYR A 227 -14.14 3.55 -6.56
CA TYR A 227 -13.73 2.70 -5.45
C TYR A 227 -13.19 3.56 -4.29
N GLY A 228 -13.30 3.08 -3.06
CA GLY A 228 -12.70 3.68 -1.88
C GLY A 228 -12.01 2.62 -1.02
N VAL A 229 -10.91 3.01 -0.38
CA VAL A 229 -10.14 2.21 0.59
C VAL A 229 -10.22 2.86 1.97
#